data_AF-A0A127JNZ1-F1
#
_entry.id   AF-A0A127JNZ1-F1
#
_cell.length_a   1.000
_cell.length_b   1.000
_cell.length_c   1.000
_cell.angle_alpha   90.00
_cell.angle_beta   90.00
_cell.angle_gamma   90.00
#
_symmetry.space_group_name_H-M   'P 1'
#
loop_
_entity.id
_entity.type
_entity.pdbx_description
1 polymer ?
#
loop_
_entity_poly.entity_id
_entity_poly.type
_entity_poly.pdbx_seq_one_letter_code
_entity_poly.pdbx_strand_id
1 'polypeptide(L)'
;MKASWRRVGFAIAAAIAVGTVVTMVALGRVQTAPPQPDTAEKVMTAASTASRAPASPLQLPASTVAGYATPVSHALLAERAKAVDLRQFALDAMKRPAEGGLFHAFMAATHCSGDLAERKRKVDGAIRNAVQQRGTVDLAQLAAAERLARQCSSFDPDEAEELAWSIRSRDDKQDPLWAAFNAPPRRKPREDLLTALEAGDPFWLQISIHLDAAMLRHSRTHLTKGIWFDGKVYGPDLESLRLLTIGQRLGQCGASASCPMDDVILQACAEGFFCAKDRQEFMRRSLGLTDLTESERAEALSIADRFSSALQRRDVNVFLKPD
;
A
#
# COMPACT_ATOMS: atom_id res chain seq x y z
N MET A 1 23.51 -12.90 35.41
CA MET A 1 23.20 -11.52 34.97
C MET A 1 23.25 -11.43 33.44
N LYS A 2 22.21 -11.91 32.74
CA LYS A 2 22.07 -11.78 31.28
C LYS A 2 20.58 -11.78 30.92
N ALA A 3 19.89 -10.65 31.09
CA ALA A 3 18.56 -10.41 30.55
C ALA A 3 18.20 -8.91 30.69
N SER A 4 18.45 -8.11 29.66
CA SER A 4 17.72 -6.83 29.48
C SER A 4 17.84 -6.18 28.10
N TRP A 5 18.72 -6.67 27.21
CA TRP A 5 18.97 -5.97 25.93
C TRP A 5 17.98 -6.29 24.79
N ARG A 6 16.98 -7.16 25.01
CA ARG A 6 16.01 -7.56 23.96
C ARG A 6 14.85 -6.58 23.73
N ARG A 7 14.66 -5.55 24.55
CA ARG A 7 13.42 -4.73 24.51
C ARG A 7 13.53 -3.35 23.86
N VAL A 8 14.72 -2.88 23.48
CA VAL A 8 14.89 -1.48 23.00
C VAL A 8 14.89 -1.35 21.47
N GLY A 9 15.07 -2.43 20.71
CA GLY A 9 15.09 -2.38 19.23
C GLY A 9 13.73 -2.48 18.52
N PHE A 10 12.64 -2.76 19.25
CA PHE A 10 11.38 -3.24 18.67
C PHE A 10 10.30 -2.17 18.41
N ALA A 11 10.50 -0.92 18.80
CA ALA A 11 9.47 0.11 18.68
C ALA A 11 9.29 0.70 17.25
N ILE A 12 10.19 0.42 16.31
CA ILE A 12 10.18 1.10 14.99
C ILE A 12 9.58 0.25 13.86
N ALA A 13 9.60 -1.09 13.95
CA ALA A 13 9.12 -1.95 12.86
C ALA A 13 7.64 -2.35 12.97
N ALA A 14 7.10 -2.52 14.19
CA ALA A 14 5.69 -2.89 14.40
C ALA A 14 4.72 -1.70 14.18
N ALA A 15 5.23 -0.46 14.20
CA ALA A 15 4.43 0.73 13.95
C ALA A 15 4.10 0.96 12.46
N ILE A 16 4.79 0.29 11.52
CA ILE A 16 4.68 0.64 10.08
C ILE A 16 3.53 -0.11 9.38
N ALA A 17 3.09 -1.26 9.90
CA ALA A 17 1.92 -1.97 9.33
C ALA A 17 0.56 -1.41 9.78
N VAL A 18 0.52 -0.63 10.88
CA VAL A 18 -0.72 -0.08 11.47
C VAL A 18 -0.70 1.46 11.57
N GLY A 19 0.45 2.11 11.38
CA GLY A 19 0.66 3.52 11.75
C GLY A 19 0.46 4.58 10.67
N THR A 20 0.08 4.27 9.42
CA THR A 20 -0.13 5.32 8.40
C THR A 20 -1.51 6.00 8.44
N VAL A 21 -2.38 5.68 9.39
CA VAL A 21 -3.74 6.28 9.47
C VAL A 21 -3.87 7.39 10.53
N VAL A 22 -2.84 7.66 11.34
CA VAL A 22 -2.95 8.62 12.46
C VAL A 22 -1.89 9.71 12.38
N THR A 23 -2.11 10.75 11.58
CA THR A 23 -1.81 12.17 11.94
C THR A 23 -2.26 13.11 10.83
N MET A 24 -3.49 13.63 10.91
CA MET A 24 -3.85 14.96 10.39
C MET A 24 -5.17 15.42 11.05
N VAL A 25 -5.08 15.82 12.33
CA VAL A 25 -6.07 16.71 12.95
C VAL A 25 -5.31 17.76 13.75
N ALA A 26 -5.12 18.92 13.13
CA ALA A 26 -4.87 20.18 13.82
C ALA A 26 -5.38 21.34 12.94
N LEU A 27 -6.63 21.73 13.21
CA LEU A 27 -7.24 23.04 12.93
C LEU A 27 -6.31 24.14 13.51
N GLY A 28 -6.12 25.35 12.99
CA GLY A 28 -6.83 26.19 12.03
C GLY A 28 -6.61 27.64 12.47
N ARG A 29 -6.38 28.57 11.54
CA ARG A 29 -6.74 30.01 11.54
C ARG A 29 -6.02 30.71 10.37
N VAL A 30 -6.70 30.82 9.23
CA VAL A 30 -6.31 31.74 8.15
C VAL A 30 -7.26 32.93 8.20
N GLN A 31 -6.69 34.12 8.41
CA GLN A 31 -7.39 35.39 8.26
C GLN A 31 -7.68 35.63 6.78
N THR A 32 -8.95 35.82 6.47
CA THR A 32 -9.46 36.19 5.15
C THR A 32 -9.17 37.66 4.84
N ALA A 33 -8.48 37.93 3.74
CA ALA A 33 -8.49 39.23 3.06
C ALA A 33 -9.17 39.05 1.68
N PRO A 34 -10.02 40.00 1.24
CA PRO A 34 -10.79 39.85 0.01
C PRO A 34 -9.94 40.12 -1.25
N PRO A 35 -10.22 39.46 -2.40
CA PRO A 35 -9.54 39.72 -3.65
C PRO A 35 -10.11 40.95 -4.37
N GLN A 36 -9.24 41.82 -4.88
CA GLN A 36 -9.56 42.82 -5.90
C GLN A 36 -9.75 42.15 -7.26
N PRO A 37 -10.73 42.58 -8.08
CA PRO A 37 -10.82 42.19 -9.48
C PRO A 37 -9.96 43.14 -10.31
N ASP A 38 -9.22 42.63 -11.29
CA ASP A 38 -8.97 43.43 -12.48
C ASP A 38 -8.67 42.60 -13.73
N THR A 39 -9.42 43.02 -14.75
CA THR A 39 -9.17 43.06 -16.19
C THR A 39 -8.80 41.80 -16.97
N ALA A 40 -9.77 41.44 -17.82
CA ALA A 40 -9.61 40.69 -19.04
C ALA A 40 -8.65 41.38 -20.01
N GLU A 41 -7.82 40.60 -20.68
CA GLU A 41 -7.33 40.97 -22.01
C GLU A 41 -7.35 39.75 -22.94
N LYS A 42 -8.10 39.92 -24.04
CA LYS A 42 -8.14 39.06 -25.21
C LYS A 42 -6.80 39.14 -25.95
N VAL A 43 -6.21 38.00 -26.28
CA VAL A 43 -5.48 37.87 -27.55
C VAL A 43 -5.93 36.61 -28.27
N MET A 44 -6.34 36.85 -29.51
CA MET A 44 -6.89 35.91 -30.47
C MET A 44 -5.76 35.34 -31.34
N THR A 45 -6.05 34.23 -32.01
CA THR A 45 -5.40 33.69 -33.23
C THR A 45 -4.05 32.97 -33.08
N ALA A 46 -4.04 31.64 -33.28
CA ALA A 46 -3.88 31.04 -34.61
C ALA A 46 -3.96 29.51 -34.53
N ALA A 47 -4.76 28.91 -35.40
CA ALA A 47 -4.78 27.47 -35.64
C ALA A 47 -3.49 27.05 -36.35
N SER A 48 -2.86 25.98 -35.87
CA SER A 48 -1.85 25.22 -36.64
C SER A 48 -2.15 23.74 -36.52
N THR A 49 -2.64 23.19 -37.62
CA THR A 49 -2.90 21.78 -37.87
C THR A 49 -1.56 21.07 -38.06
N ALA A 50 -1.12 20.30 -37.06
CA ALA A 50 -0.04 19.34 -37.22
C ALA A 50 -0.58 17.94 -36.94
N SER A 51 -0.90 17.22 -38.03
CA SER A 51 -1.23 15.80 -38.03
C SER A 51 -0.01 15.02 -37.54
N ARG A 52 -0.07 14.52 -36.30
CA ARG A 52 0.98 13.71 -35.69
C ARG A 52 0.75 12.26 -36.10
N ALA A 53 1.58 11.77 -37.02
CA ALA A 53 1.63 10.35 -37.36
C ALA A 53 1.89 9.50 -36.09
N PRO A 54 1.31 8.30 -35.97
CA PRO A 54 1.57 7.41 -34.84
C PRO A 54 3.04 7.00 -34.85
N ALA A 55 3.75 7.33 -33.77
CA ALA A 55 5.11 6.86 -33.55
C ALA A 55 5.08 5.33 -33.41
N SER A 56 5.89 4.64 -34.22
CA SER A 56 6.14 3.21 -34.09
C SER A 56 6.60 2.88 -32.67
N PRO A 57 6.12 1.79 -32.05
CA PRO A 57 6.57 1.38 -30.73
C PRO A 57 8.08 1.08 -30.79
N LEU A 58 8.85 1.80 -29.97
CA LEU A 58 10.25 1.48 -29.69
C LEU A 58 10.31 0.08 -29.07
N GLN A 59 10.74 -0.91 -29.84
CA GLN A 59 11.15 -2.21 -29.33
C GLN A 59 12.49 -2.03 -28.59
N LEU A 60 12.42 -2.03 -27.26
CA LEU A 60 13.60 -2.15 -26.41
C LEU A 60 14.23 -3.54 -26.60
N PRO A 61 15.57 -3.64 -26.70
CA PRO A 61 16.24 -4.93 -26.78
C PRO A 61 15.98 -5.72 -25.51
N ALA A 62 15.44 -6.94 -25.68
CA ALA A 62 15.26 -7.90 -24.61
C ALA A 62 16.64 -8.28 -24.04
N SER A 63 17.03 -7.62 -22.94
CA SER A 63 18.14 -8.07 -22.14
C SER A 63 17.69 -9.31 -21.38
N THR A 64 18.29 -10.44 -21.75
CA THR A 64 18.10 -11.75 -21.12
C THR A 64 18.62 -11.71 -19.69
N VAL A 65 17.76 -11.31 -18.75
CA VAL A 65 17.92 -11.69 -17.34
C VAL A 65 17.45 -13.13 -17.23
N ALA A 66 18.39 -14.05 -17.43
CA ALA A 66 18.14 -15.46 -17.19
C ALA A 66 17.98 -15.68 -15.68
N GLY A 67 16.75 -16.02 -15.26
CA GLY A 67 16.56 -16.85 -14.07
C GLY A 67 15.50 -16.46 -13.05
N TYR A 68 14.37 -15.83 -13.39
CA TYR A 68 13.11 -15.92 -12.61
C TYR A 68 11.91 -15.60 -13.52
N ALA A 69 11.50 -16.51 -14.40
CA ALA A 69 10.57 -16.19 -15.50
C ALA A 69 9.17 -16.85 -15.42
N THR A 70 8.77 -17.35 -14.25
CA THR A 70 7.34 -17.64 -14.00
C THR A 70 6.78 -16.55 -13.10
N PRO A 71 5.77 -15.78 -13.56
CA PRO A 71 5.03 -14.87 -12.69
C PRO A 71 4.55 -15.62 -11.46
N VAL A 72 4.70 -15.01 -10.29
CA VAL A 72 4.20 -15.61 -9.06
C VAL A 72 2.68 -15.73 -9.17
N SER A 73 2.16 -16.91 -8.88
CA SER A 73 0.72 -17.17 -8.92
C SER A 73 -0.01 -16.28 -7.92
N HIS A 74 -1.02 -15.54 -8.36
CA HIS A 74 -1.92 -14.79 -7.47
C HIS A 74 -2.80 -15.71 -6.60
N ALA A 75 -2.67 -17.04 -6.73
CA ALA A 75 -3.44 -18.02 -5.97
C ALA A 75 -3.24 -17.84 -4.46
N LEU A 76 -1.99 -17.70 -3.97
CA LEU A 76 -1.75 -17.52 -2.53
C LEU A 76 -2.40 -16.27 -1.96
N LEU A 77 -2.39 -15.16 -2.70
CA LEU A 77 -3.05 -13.94 -2.27
C LEU A 77 -4.57 -14.12 -2.19
N ALA A 78 -5.18 -14.77 -3.18
CA ALA A 78 -6.61 -15.06 -3.20
C ALA A 78 -7.02 -16.08 -2.12
N GLU A 79 -6.17 -17.10 -1.88
CA GLU A 79 -6.34 -18.09 -0.81
C GLU A 79 -6.27 -17.43 0.56
N ARG A 80 -5.27 -16.56 0.80
CA ARG A 80 -5.15 -15.80 2.04
C ARG A 80 -6.38 -14.94 2.29
N ALA A 81 -6.84 -14.21 1.27
CA ALA A 81 -8.01 -13.35 1.38
C ALA A 81 -9.30 -14.13 1.72
N LYS A 82 -9.34 -15.44 1.44
CA LYS A 82 -10.46 -16.35 1.76
C LYS A 82 -10.20 -17.22 2.99
N ALA A 83 -8.99 -17.18 3.56
CA ALA A 83 -8.61 -18.04 4.66
C ALA A 83 -9.45 -17.73 5.90
N VAL A 84 -10.08 -18.78 6.43
CA VAL A 84 -10.80 -18.77 7.71
C VAL A 84 -9.85 -19.06 8.87
N ASP A 85 -8.75 -19.76 8.59
CA ASP A 85 -7.70 -20.11 9.54
C ASP A 85 -6.35 -19.67 8.94
N LEU A 86 -5.78 -18.60 9.51
CA LEU A 86 -4.50 -18.05 9.04
C LEU A 86 -3.29 -18.88 9.46
N ARG A 87 -3.40 -19.70 10.52
CA ARG A 87 -2.34 -20.63 10.92
C ARG A 87 -2.18 -21.73 9.89
N GLN A 88 -3.28 -22.40 9.55
CA GLN A 88 -3.29 -23.45 8.55
C GLN A 88 -2.84 -22.90 7.19
N PHE A 89 -3.36 -21.73 6.79
CA PHE A 89 -2.90 -21.04 5.59
C PHE A 89 -1.39 -20.81 5.60
N ALA A 90 -0.82 -20.27 6.68
CA ALA A 90 0.62 -20.00 6.75
C ALA A 90 1.45 -21.28 6.61
N LEU A 91 1.06 -22.36 7.29
CA LEU A 91 1.74 -23.66 7.21
C LEU A 91 1.67 -24.28 5.81
N ASP A 92 0.55 -24.12 5.11
CA ASP A 92 0.40 -24.61 3.73
C ASP A 92 1.12 -23.73 2.71
N ALA A 93 1.08 -22.40 2.88
CA ALA A 93 1.79 -21.45 2.04
C ALA A 93 3.30 -21.73 2.04
N MET A 94 3.89 -22.01 3.21
CA MET A 94 5.32 -22.34 3.32
C MET A 94 5.77 -23.55 2.49
N LYS A 95 4.85 -24.42 2.08
CA LYS A 95 5.15 -25.58 1.21
C LYS A 95 5.27 -25.17 -0.27
N ARG A 96 4.97 -23.92 -0.61
CA ARG A 96 4.92 -23.39 -1.98
C ARG A 96 5.84 -22.17 -2.17
N PRO A 97 7.15 -22.28 -1.88
CA PRO A 97 8.07 -21.14 -1.97
C PRO A 97 8.11 -20.52 -3.38
N ALA A 98 8.05 -21.33 -4.44
CA ALA A 98 8.02 -20.84 -5.83
C ALA A 98 6.81 -19.93 -6.15
N GLU A 99 5.75 -19.99 -5.34
CA GLU A 99 4.55 -19.14 -5.44
C GLU A 99 4.56 -17.94 -4.48
N GLY A 100 5.66 -17.66 -3.76
CA GLY A 100 5.65 -16.61 -2.73
C GLY A 100 5.16 -17.10 -1.36
N GLY A 101 5.25 -18.40 -1.11
CA GLY A 101 4.78 -19.08 0.09
C GLY A 101 5.28 -18.50 1.42
N LEU A 102 6.58 -18.27 1.55
CA LEU A 102 7.20 -17.69 2.74
C LEU A 102 6.74 -16.25 2.96
N PHE A 103 6.64 -15.47 1.88
CA PHE A 103 6.14 -14.09 1.98
C PHE A 103 4.71 -14.05 2.51
N HIS A 104 3.79 -14.83 1.93
CA HIS A 104 2.39 -14.83 2.38
C HIS A 104 2.22 -15.46 3.77
N ALA A 105 3.01 -16.48 4.12
CA ALA A 105 3.05 -17.04 5.47
C ALA A 105 3.52 -16.01 6.50
N PHE A 106 4.58 -15.24 6.19
CA PHE A 106 5.05 -14.14 7.04
C PHE A 106 3.96 -13.08 7.24
N MET A 107 3.24 -12.71 6.18
CA MET A 107 2.16 -11.73 6.29
C MET A 107 0.97 -12.25 7.13
N ALA A 108 0.61 -13.53 7.00
CA ALA A 108 -0.42 -14.15 7.84
C ALA A 108 0.01 -14.23 9.32
N ALA A 109 1.26 -14.63 9.57
CA ALA A 109 1.84 -14.70 10.91
C ALA A 109 1.88 -13.33 11.59
N THR A 110 2.40 -12.30 10.91
CA THR A 110 2.42 -10.93 11.43
C THR A 110 1.03 -10.33 11.65
N HIS A 111 0.03 -10.75 10.88
CA HIS A 111 -1.36 -10.34 11.12
C HIS A 111 -1.89 -10.84 12.48
N CYS A 112 -1.50 -12.05 12.89
CA CYS A 112 -1.94 -12.70 14.12
C CYS A 112 -0.98 -12.55 15.32
N SER A 113 0.28 -12.13 15.11
CA SER A 113 1.30 -12.01 16.18
C SER A 113 1.17 -10.76 17.05
N GLY A 114 0.16 -9.92 16.83
CA GLY A 114 -0.07 -8.71 17.65
C GLY A 114 -0.76 -9.01 18.98
N ASP A 115 -0.90 -8.02 19.86
CA ASP A 115 -1.73 -8.13 21.07
C ASP A 115 -3.21 -8.31 20.66
N LEU A 116 -3.63 -9.57 20.47
CA LEU A 116 -5.00 -9.92 20.12
C LEU A 116 -5.98 -9.48 21.22
N ALA A 117 -5.54 -9.40 22.48
CA ALA A 117 -6.36 -8.86 23.56
C ALA A 117 -6.55 -7.34 23.41
N GLU A 118 -5.53 -6.58 23.00
CA GLU A 118 -5.68 -5.16 22.65
C GLU A 118 -6.61 -4.96 21.48
N ARG A 119 -6.44 -5.75 20.41
CA ARG A 119 -7.33 -5.70 19.24
C ARG A 119 -8.76 -6.00 19.65
N LYS A 120 -8.98 -7.04 20.46
CA LYS A 120 -10.29 -7.36 21.02
C LYS A 120 -10.84 -6.19 21.86
N ARG A 121 -10.04 -5.58 22.73
CA ARG A 121 -10.45 -4.40 23.53
C ARG A 121 -10.88 -3.23 22.65
N LYS A 122 -10.15 -2.95 21.56
CA LYS A 122 -10.48 -1.90 20.58
C LYS A 122 -11.82 -2.20 19.89
N VAL A 123 -12.00 -3.42 19.38
CA VAL A 123 -13.24 -3.87 18.73
C VAL A 123 -14.42 -3.83 19.70
N ASP A 124 -14.30 -4.42 20.88
CA ASP A 124 -15.36 -4.41 21.90
C ASP A 124 -15.69 -2.97 22.33
N GLY A 125 -14.67 -2.11 22.43
CA GLY A 125 -14.83 -0.68 22.73
C GLY A 125 -15.60 0.05 21.65
N ALA A 126 -15.28 -0.20 20.38
CA ALA A 126 -15.99 0.37 19.24
C ALA A 126 -17.47 -0.07 19.20
N ILE A 127 -17.75 -1.35 19.49
CA ILE A 127 -19.11 -1.90 19.59
C ILE A 127 -19.87 -1.22 20.74
N ARG A 128 -19.28 -1.13 21.93
CA ARG A 128 -19.90 -0.44 23.09
C ARG A 128 -20.20 1.03 22.78
N ASN A 129 -19.24 1.74 22.18
CA ASN A 129 -19.41 3.13 21.80
C ASN A 129 -20.55 3.29 20.77
N ALA A 130 -20.66 2.39 19.79
CA ALA A 130 -21.75 2.40 18.82
C ALA A 130 -23.13 2.23 19.49
N VAL A 131 -23.27 1.28 20.42
CA VAL A 131 -24.50 1.09 21.20
C VAL A 131 -24.81 2.33 22.03
N GLN A 132 -23.83 2.90 22.72
CA GLN A 132 -24.03 4.08 23.58
C GLN A 132 -24.44 5.33 22.78
N GLN A 133 -23.85 5.55 21.61
CA GLN A 133 -24.10 6.75 20.81
C GLN A 133 -25.31 6.63 19.87
N ARG A 134 -25.56 5.44 19.31
CA ARG A 134 -26.57 5.23 18.26
C ARG A 134 -27.70 4.27 18.67
N GLY A 135 -27.60 3.64 19.83
CA GLY A 135 -28.55 2.62 20.29
C GLY A 135 -28.46 1.28 19.53
N THR A 136 -27.55 1.15 18.56
CA THR A 136 -27.40 -0.05 17.71
C THR A 136 -25.98 -0.20 17.16
N VAL A 137 -25.67 -1.38 16.63
CA VAL A 137 -24.39 -1.73 15.98
C VAL A 137 -24.68 -2.20 14.57
N ASP A 138 -23.83 -1.81 13.61
CA ASP A 138 -23.93 -2.27 12.24
C ASP A 138 -23.63 -3.78 12.15
N LEU A 139 -24.49 -4.55 11.47
CA LEU A 139 -24.27 -5.98 11.24
C LEU A 139 -22.96 -6.25 10.48
N ALA A 140 -22.56 -5.35 9.57
CA ALA A 140 -21.29 -5.46 8.87
C ALA A 140 -20.09 -5.35 9.84
N GLN A 141 -20.19 -4.47 10.84
CA GLN A 141 -19.16 -4.32 11.87
C GLN A 141 -19.05 -5.60 12.72
N LEU A 142 -20.17 -6.18 13.13
CA LEU A 142 -20.17 -7.44 13.88
C LEU A 142 -19.58 -8.59 13.06
N ALA A 143 -20.00 -8.73 11.79
CA ALA A 143 -19.47 -9.77 10.91
C ALA A 143 -17.96 -9.61 10.67
N ALA A 144 -17.47 -8.37 10.54
CA ALA A 144 -16.05 -8.08 10.41
C ALA A 144 -15.26 -8.46 11.67
N ALA A 145 -15.78 -8.08 12.85
CA ALA A 145 -15.20 -8.43 14.15
C ALA A 145 -15.09 -9.95 14.34
N GLU A 146 -16.17 -10.68 14.05
CA GLU A 146 -16.17 -12.14 14.12
C GLU A 146 -15.19 -12.77 13.14
N ARG A 147 -15.12 -12.25 11.91
CA ARG A 147 -14.19 -12.77 10.90
C ARG A 147 -12.73 -12.62 11.34
N LEU A 148 -12.34 -11.45 11.86
CA LEU A 148 -10.99 -11.23 12.40
C LEU A 148 -10.69 -12.17 13.56
N ALA A 149 -11.64 -12.34 14.48
CA ALA A 149 -11.47 -13.26 15.62
C ALA A 149 -11.29 -14.71 15.14
N ARG A 150 -12.08 -15.16 14.16
CA ARG A 150 -11.97 -16.51 13.58
C ARG A 150 -10.63 -16.73 12.89
N GLN A 151 -10.17 -15.77 12.09
CA GLN A 151 -8.94 -15.87 11.30
C GLN A 151 -7.69 -16.21 12.11
N CYS A 152 -7.57 -15.66 13.32
CA CYS A 152 -6.43 -15.93 14.22
C CYS A 152 -6.77 -16.87 15.38
N SER A 153 -7.97 -17.48 15.41
CA SER A 153 -8.44 -18.25 16.58
C SER A 153 -7.59 -19.47 16.91
N SER A 154 -6.98 -20.10 15.91
CA SER A 154 -6.07 -21.23 16.05
C SER A 154 -4.60 -20.82 16.06
N PHE A 155 -4.29 -19.54 15.84
CA PHE A 155 -2.92 -19.03 15.72
C PHE A 155 -2.53 -18.28 16.98
N ASP A 156 -1.91 -18.99 17.93
CA ASP A 156 -1.44 -18.36 19.17
C ASP A 156 -0.50 -17.18 18.84
N PRO A 157 -0.63 -16.01 19.49
CA PRO A 157 0.19 -14.84 19.16
C PRO A 157 1.69 -15.09 19.27
N ASP A 158 2.12 -15.85 20.28
CA ASP A 158 3.53 -16.16 20.49
C ASP A 158 4.00 -17.15 19.41
N GLU A 159 3.18 -18.15 19.06
CA GLU A 159 3.46 -19.06 17.92
C GLU A 159 3.56 -18.28 16.59
N ALA A 160 2.67 -17.31 16.37
CA ALA A 160 2.67 -16.48 15.18
C ALA A 160 3.90 -15.56 15.12
N GLU A 161 4.30 -14.97 16.25
CA GLU A 161 5.53 -14.18 16.35
C GLU A 161 6.76 -15.04 16.08
N GLU A 162 6.84 -16.22 16.69
CA GLU A 162 7.91 -17.18 16.48
C GLU A 162 7.98 -17.62 15.02
N LEU A 163 6.85 -17.89 14.37
CA LEU A 163 6.82 -18.24 12.96
C LEU A 163 7.31 -17.08 12.10
N ALA A 164 6.80 -15.87 12.32
CA ALA A 164 7.22 -14.67 11.58
C ALA A 164 8.72 -14.42 11.74
N TRP A 165 9.26 -14.59 12.95
CA TRP A 165 10.69 -14.48 13.22
C TRP A 165 11.50 -15.57 12.53
N SER A 166 11.01 -16.82 12.58
CA SER A 166 11.67 -17.95 11.92
C SER A 166 11.79 -17.71 10.42
N ILE A 167 10.73 -17.22 9.77
CA ILE A 167 10.73 -16.87 8.34
C ILE A 167 11.68 -15.69 8.10
N ARG A 168 11.61 -14.65 8.93
CA ARG A 168 12.49 -13.46 8.86
C ARG A 168 13.98 -13.82 8.84
N SER A 169 14.35 -14.86 9.58
CA SER A 169 15.74 -15.33 9.68
C SER A 169 16.21 -16.22 8.51
N ARG A 170 15.32 -16.59 7.59
CA ARG A 170 15.66 -17.44 6.44
C ARG A 170 16.28 -16.60 5.31
N ASP A 171 17.48 -17.01 4.88
CA ASP A 171 18.04 -16.63 3.58
C ASP A 171 17.57 -17.65 2.52
N ASP A 172 16.27 -17.66 2.24
CA ASP A 172 15.68 -18.53 1.23
C ASP A 172 15.40 -17.75 -0.05
N LYS A 173 16.18 -18.06 -1.09
CA LYS A 173 16.09 -17.44 -2.41
C LYS A 173 15.13 -18.17 -3.35
N GLN A 174 14.56 -19.30 -2.91
CA GLN A 174 13.57 -20.04 -3.71
C GLN A 174 12.21 -19.36 -3.71
N ASP A 175 11.95 -18.50 -2.73
CA ASP A 175 10.77 -17.65 -2.70
C ASP A 175 11.10 -16.27 -3.30
N PRO A 176 10.61 -15.96 -4.52
CA PRO A 176 10.95 -14.71 -5.20
C PRO A 176 10.36 -13.48 -4.50
N LEU A 177 9.19 -13.59 -3.86
CA LEU A 177 8.57 -12.46 -3.13
C LEU A 177 9.33 -12.18 -1.83
N TRP A 178 9.75 -13.23 -1.14
CA TRP A 178 10.53 -13.13 0.09
C TRP A 178 11.95 -12.60 -0.18
N ALA A 179 12.59 -13.09 -1.25
CA ALA A 179 13.88 -12.58 -1.69
C ALA A 179 13.81 -11.09 -2.05
N ALA A 180 12.76 -10.67 -2.77
CA ALA A 180 12.52 -9.26 -3.08
C ALA A 180 12.24 -8.44 -1.81
N PHE A 181 11.43 -8.96 -0.88
CA PHE A 181 11.06 -8.27 0.37
C PHE A 181 12.25 -8.05 1.33
N ASN A 182 13.20 -8.98 1.38
CA ASN A 182 14.38 -8.88 2.25
C ASN A 182 15.62 -8.33 1.55
N ALA A 183 15.56 -8.07 0.25
CA ALA A 183 16.64 -7.42 -0.44
C ALA A 183 16.90 -6.06 0.24
N PRO A 184 18.11 -5.76 0.73
CA PRO A 184 18.39 -4.43 1.23
C PRO A 184 18.15 -3.44 0.08
N PRO A 185 17.56 -2.25 0.33
CA PRO A 185 17.43 -1.22 -0.69
C PRO A 185 18.81 -0.98 -1.30
N ARG A 186 19.01 -1.38 -2.56
CA ARG A 186 20.32 -1.27 -3.19
C ARG A 186 20.51 0.17 -3.63
N ARG A 187 21.76 0.55 -3.91
CA ARG A 187 22.08 1.82 -4.59
C ARG A 187 21.58 1.86 -6.05
N LYS A 188 20.77 0.89 -6.46
CA LYS A 188 20.36 0.63 -7.84
C LYS A 188 18.83 0.47 -7.90
N PRO A 189 18.08 1.56 -7.65
CA PRO A 189 16.62 1.51 -7.50
C PRO A 189 15.90 0.95 -8.73
N ARG A 190 16.48 1.09 -9.93
CA ARG A 190 15.97 0.45 -11.15
C ARG A 190 15.93 -1.06 -11.06
N GLU A 191 17.03 -1.68 -10.66
CA GLU A 191 17.16 -3.14 -10.62
C GLU A 191 16.21 -3.72 -9.56
N ASP A 192 16.14 -3.07 -8.39
CA ASP A 192 15.24 -3.48 -7.30
C ASP A 192 13.77 -3.41 -7.73
N LEU A 193 13.39 -2.33 -8.43
CA LEU A 193 12.02 -2.17 -8.93
C LEU A 193 11.70 -3.13 -10.09
N LEU A 194 12.67 -3.48 -10.94
CA LEU A 194 12.46 -4.51 -11.95
C LEU A 194 12.19 -5.87 -11.30
N THR A 195 13.02 -6.27 -10.33
CA THR A 195 12.82 -7.52 -9.58
C THR A 195 11.46 -7.55 -8.88
N ALA A 196 11.05 -6.43 -8.29
CA ALA A 196 9.72 -6.26 -7.70
C ALA A 196 8.57 -6.51 -8.68
N LEU A 197 8.63 -5.88 -9.85
CA LEU A 197 7.59 -5.97 -10.88
C LEU A 197 7.59 -7.34 -11.57
N GLU A 198 8.75 -8.00 -11.66
CA GLU A 198 8.88 -9.39 -12.13
C GLU A 198 8.21 -10.38 -11.19
N ALA A 199 8.34 -10.16 -9.88
CA ALA A 199 7.65 -10.93 -8.84
C ALA A 199 6.12 -10.86 -9.01
N GLY A 200 5.58 -9.72 -9.46
CA GLY A 200 4.21 -9.61 -9.97
C GLY A 200 3.10 -9.71 -8.91
N ASP A 201 3.42 -9.80 -7.62
CA ASP A 201 2.43 -9.84 -6.54
C ASP A 201 2.02 -8.41 -6.11
N PRO A 202 0.74 -8.01 -6.27
CA PRO A 202 0.26 -6.67 -5.89
C PRO A 202 0.38 -6.41 -4.40
N PHE A 203 0.33 -7.46 -3.58
CA PHE A 203 0.45 -7.33 -2.13
C PHE A 203 1.85 -6.88 -1.75
N TRP A 204 2.87 -7.48 -2.37
CA TRP A 204 4.24 -7.03 -2.20
C TRP A 204 4.40 -5.56 -2.59
N LEU A 205 3.90 -5.15 -3.77
CA LEU A 205 4.04 -3.76 -4.25
C LEU A 205 3.39 -2.72 -3.34
N GLN A 206 2.30 -3.07 -2.66
CA GLN A 206 1.63 -2.17 -1.72
C GLN A 206 2.42 -1.99 -0.42
N ILE A 207 2.98 -3.06 0.13
CA ILE A 207 3.67 -3.01 1.42
C ILE A 207 5.16 -2.72 1.29
N SER A 208 5.67 -2.68 0.06
CA SER A 208 7.08 -2.55 -0.21
C SER A 208 7.55 -1.11 -0.03
N ILE A 209 8.37 -0.92 1.01
CA ILE A 209 9.18 0.29 1.20
C ILE A 209 10.07 0.58 -0.03
N HIS A 210 10.36 -0.41 -0.88
CA HIS A 210 11.24 -0.23 -2.03
C HIS A 210 10.62 0.66 -3.10
N LEU A 211 9.30 0.60 -3.31
CA LEU A 211 8.65 1.47 -4.28
C LEU A 211 8.67 2.92 -3.80
N ASP A 212 8.29 3.15 -2.55
CA ASP A 212 8.36 4.47 -1.93
C ASP A 212 9.81 5.00 -1.93
N ALA A 213 10.78 4.17 -1.56
CA ALA A 213 12.20 4.52 -1.56
C ALA A 213 12.76 4.82 -2.96
N ALA A 214 12.31 4.10 -3.99
CA ALA A 214 12.72 4.33 -5.37
C ALA A 214 12.18 5.66 -5.92
N MET A 215 10.95 6.01 -5.52
CA MET A 215 10.31 7.26 -5.94
C MET A 215 10.77 8.47 -5.12
N LEU A 216 11.31 8.27 -3.91
CA LEU A 216 11.83 9.33 -3.07
C LEU A 216 13.05 10.02 -3.70
N ARG A 217 12.94 11.34 -3.93
CA ARG A 217 14.09 12.16 -4.32
C ARG A 217 14.76 12.75 -3.10
N HIS A 218 16.05 12.46 -2.94
CA HIS A 218 16.94 13.27 -2.10
C HIS A 218 17.45 14.46 -2.91
N SER A 219 16.91 15.65 -2.65
CA SER A 219 17.58 16.88 -3.07
C SER A 219 18.91 17.00 -2.32
N ARG A 220 20.01 17.25 -3.05
CA ARG A 220 21.33 17.58 -2.45
C ARG A 220 21.30 18.84 -1.59
N THR A 221 20.30 19.70 -1.81
CA THR A 221 20.00 20.85 -0.96
C THR A 221 18.81 20.45 -0.07
N HIS A 222 19.06 20.30 1.23
CA HIS A 222 18.22 19.63 2.24
C HIS A 222 16.77 20.14 2.45
N LEU A 223 16.20 20.98 1.59
CA LEU A 223 15.01 21.75 1.91
C LEU A 223 13.71 21.33 1.22
N THR A 224 13.74 20.49 0.18
CA THR A 224 12.51 19.96 -0.43
C THR A 224 12.68 18.50 -0.84
N LYS A 225 12.09 17.60 -0.05
CA LYS A 225 11.91 16.19 -0.41
C LYS A 225 10.60 16.10 -1.21
N GLY A 226 10.69 15.57 -2.42
CA GLY A 226 9.54 15.30 -3.27
C GLY A 226 9.63 13.88 -3.81
N ILE A 227 8.51 13.35 -4.26
CA ILE A 227 8.38 12.01 -4.82
C ILE A 227 8.28 12.16 -6.35
N TRP A 228 9.17 11.50 -7.09
CA TRP A 228 9.11 11.48 -8.55
C TRP A 228 8.08 10.45 -9.02
N PHE A 229 7.21 10.86 -9.93
CA PHE A 229 6.30 9.97 -10.63
C PHE A 229 5.92 10.56 -12.00
N ASP A 230 6.14 9.80 -13.05
CA ASP A 230 5.67 10.07 -14.41
C ASP A 230 6.02 11.46 -14.96
N GLY A 231 7.30 11.83 -14.86
CA GLY A 231 7.78 13.14 -15.34
C GLY A 231 7.48 14.30 -14.39
N LYS A 232 6.77 14.08 -13.28
CA LYS A 232 6.41 15.10 -12.29
C LYS A 232 7.05 14.80 -10.93
N VAL A 233 7.41 15.86 -10.20
CA VAL A 233 7.74 15.77 -8.77
C VAL A 233 6.51 16.20 -7.98
N TYR A 234 6.07 15.33 -7.07
CA TYR A 234 5.00 15.60 -6.11
C TYR A 234 5.62 15.96 -4.75
N GLY A 235 5.10 16.99 -4.11
CA GLY A 235 5.74 17.67 -2.99
C GLY A 235 6.68 18.80 -3.44
N PRO A 236 7.09 19.70 -2.53
CA PRO A 236 6.97 19.60 -1.07
C PRO A 236 5.62 20.02 -0.50
N ASP A 237 4.71 20.56 -1.32
CA ASP A 237 3.37 20.90 -0.86
C ASP A 237 2.58 19.62 -0.50
N LEU A 238 1.79 19.70 0.57
CA LEU A 238 1.06 18.55 1.08
C LEU A 238 -0.08 18.12 0.15
N GLU A 239 -0.60 19.02 -0.67
CA GLU A 239 -1.73 18.77 -1.56
C GLU A 239 -1.33 17.84 -2.71
N SER A 240 -0.27 18.16 -3.45
CA SER A 240 0.24 17.31 -4.52
C SER A 240 0.73 15.97 -3.99
N LEU A 241 1.38 15.94 -2.81
CA LEU A 241 1.79 14.71 -2.16
C LEU A 241 0.58 13.83 -1.76
N ARG A 242 -0.51 14.46 -1.28
CA ARG A 242 -1.77 13.79 -0.98
C ARG A 242 -2.37 13.17 -2.25
N LEU A 243 -2.44 13.91 -3.35
CA LEU A 243 -2.98 13.39 -4.62
C LEU A 243 -2.15 12.22 -5.16
N LEU A 244 -0.82 12.28 -5.05
CA LEU A 244 0.03 11.15 -5.41
C LEU A 244 -0.24 9.93 -4.53
N THR A 245 -0.31 10.12 -3.21
CA THR A 245 -0.56 9.02 -2.25
C THR A 245 -1.89 8.33 -2.54
N ILE A 246 -2.91 9.11 -2.88
CA ILE A 246 -4.23 8.61 -3.27
C ILE A 246 -4.12 7.80 -4.57
N GLY A 247 -3.54 8.39 -5.61
CA GLY A 247 -3.41 7.74 -6.91
C GLY A 247 -2.57 6.46 -6.84
N GLN A 248 -1.46 6.47 -6.10
CA GLN A 248 -0.62 5.31 -5.86
C GLN A 248 -1.42 4.17 -5.25
N ARG A 249 -2.13 4.40 -4.14
CA ARG A 249 -2.88 3.33 -3.48
C ARG A 249 -4.06 2.82 -4.32
N LEU A 250 -4.71 3.69 -5.09
CA LEU A 250 -5.75 3.27 -6.05
C LEU A 250 -5.14 2.43 -7.20
N GLY A 251 -3.99 2.85 -7.73
CA GLY A 251 -3.31 2.19 -8.84
C GLY A 251 -2.68 0.85 -8.47
N GLN A 252 -2.16 0.71 -7.24
CA GLN A 252 -1.65 -0.56 -6.70
C GLN A 252 -2.75 -1.63 -6.56
N CYS A 253 -3.99 -1.22 -6.33
CA CYS A 253 -5.15 -2.11 -6.24
C CYS A 253 -5.91 -2.26 -7.58
N GLY A 254 -5.28 -2.01 -8.73
CA GLY A 254 -5.89 -2.21 -10.05
C GLY A 254 -6.53 -3.61 -10.21
N ALA A 255 -7.52 -3.71 -11.11
CA ALA A 255 -8.59 -4.72 -11.34
C ALA A 255 -8.29 -6.25 -11.23
N SER A 256 -7.37 -6.68 -10.37
CA SER A 256 -7.15 -8.06 -9.96
C SER A 256 -7.94 -8.36 -8.68
N ALA A 257 -8.39 -9.61 -8.54
CA ALA A 257 -9.50 -10.00 -7.67
C ALA A 257 -9.25 -9.84 -6.16
N SER A 258 -8.01 -9.70 -5.70
CA SER A 258 -7.65 -9.60 -4.28
C SER A 258 -6.63 -8.48 -4.07
N CYS A 259 -6.96 -7.47 -3.25
CA CYS A 259 -6.02 -6.43 -2.84
C CYS A 259 -5.77 -6.57 -1.33
N PRO A 260 -4.53 -6.40 -0.84
CA PRO A 260 -4.20 -6.27 0.59
C PRO A 260 -5.12 -5.39 1.41
N MET A 261 -5.69 -4.35 0.77
CA MET A 261 -6.62 -3.45 1.43
C MET A 261 -7.85 -4.15 1.99
N ASP A 262 -8.20 -5.35 1.52
CA ASP A 262 -9.34 -6.11 2.04
C ASP A 262 -9.15 -6.42 3.54
N ASP A 263 -7.92 -6.70 4.00
CA ASP A 263 -7.61 -6.88 5.43
C ASP A 263 -7.73 -5.57 6.21
N VAL A 264 -7.29 -4.46 5.61
CA VAL A 264 -7.37 -3.12 6.22
C VAL A 264 -8.83 -2.65 6.30
N ILE A 265 -9.64 -2.91 5.27
CA ILE A 265 -11.08 -2.64 5.23
C ILE A 265 -11.78 -3.44 6.33
N LEU A 266 -11.45 -4.73 6.43
CA LEU A 266 -12.00 -5.61 7.45
C LEU A 266 -11.66 -5.09 8.86
N GLN A 267 -10.41 -4.72 9.11
CA GLN A 267 -9.98 -4.15 10.38
C GLN A 267 -10.66 -2.82 10.70
N ALA A 268 -10.70 -1.90 9.74
CA ALA A 268 -11.34 -0.59 9.92
C ALA A 268 -12.83 -0.71 10.23
N CYS A 269 -13.52 -1.66 9.57
CA CYS A 269 -14.92 -1.95 9.85
C CYS A 269 -15.12 -2.52 11.26
N ALA A 270 -14.32 -3.52 11.66
CA ALA A 270 -14.40 -4.13 12.99
C ALA A 270 -14.12 -3.14 14.12
N GLU A 271 -13.11 -2.28 13.96
CA GLU A 271 -12.73 -1.24 14.93
C GLU A 271 -13.68 -0.02 14.90
N GLY A 272 -14.76 -0.06 14.10
CA GLY A 272 -15.84 0.92 14.13
C GLY A 272 -15.52 2.27 13.49
N PHE A 273 -14.49 2.34 12.63
CA PHE A 273 -14.23 3.53 11.83
C PHE A 273 -15.33 3.73 10.78
N PHE A 274 -15.44 2.79 9.85
CA PHE A 274 -16.55 2.68 8.91
C PHE A 274 -16.47 1.34 8.17
N CYS A 275 -17.62 0.82 7.74
CA CYS A 275 -17.70 -0.37 6.90
C CYS A 275 -17.92 0.05 5.45
N ALA A 276 -16.86 0.04 4.65
CA ALA A 276 -16.96 0.30 3.22
C ALA A 276 -17.52 -0.91 2.48
N LYS A 277 -18.38 -0.67 1.48
CA LYS A 277 -18.95 -1.71 0.63
C LYS A 277 -17.92 -2.34 -0.30
N ASP A 278 -16.96 -1.52 -0.72
CA ASP A 278 -15.91 -1.90 -1.64
C ASP A 278 -14.63 -1.07 -1.40
N ARG A 279 -13.57 -1.41 -2.12
CA ARG A 279 -12.27 -0.73 -2.04
C ARG A 279 -12.37 0.74 -2.44
N GLN A 280 -13.18 1.08 -3.44
CA GLN A 280 -13.32 2.45 -3.90
C GLN A 280 -13.95 3.34 -2.83
N GLU A 281 -15.00 2.85 -2.15
CA GLU A 281 -15.60 3.52 -1.02
C GLU A 281 -14.62 3.62 0.15
N PHE A 282 -13.86 2.57 0.44
CA PHE A 282 -12.86 2.61 1.51
C PHE A 282 -11.85 3.71 1.27
N MET A 283 -11.27 3.75 0.08
CA MET A 283 -10.31 4.76 -0.33
C MET A 283 -10.92 6.15 -0.34
N ARG A 284 -12.18 6.25 -0.76
CA ARG A 284 -12.91 7.50 -0.76
C ARG A 284 -13.05 8.10 0.64
N ARG A 285 -13.29 7.26 1.64
CA ARG A 285 -13.45 7.67 3.03
C ARG A 285 -12.11 7.80 3.77
N SER A 286 -11.18 6.86 3.59
CA SER A 286 -9.90 6.83 4.33
C SER A 286 -8.91 7.89 3.87
N LEU A 287 -8.97 8.31 2.60
CA LEU A 287 -8.08 9.32 2.04
C LEU A 287 -8.76 10.69 1.83
N GLY A 288 -10.00 10.82 2.30
CA GLY A 288 -10.79 12.05 2.16
C GLY A 288 -11.06 12.43 0.71
N LEU A 289 -11.29 11.48 -0.21
CA LEU A 289 -11.74 11.80 -1.59
C LEU A 289 -13.07 12.58 -1.59
N THR A 290 -13.84 12.54 -0.49
CA THR A 290 -15.02 13.40 -0.30
C THR A 290 -14.70 14.87 -0.22
N ASP A 291 -13.49 15.20 0.26
CA ASP A 291 -13.06 16.57 0.52
C ASP A 291 -12.24 17.11 -0.65
N LEU A 292 -12.01 16.29 -1.68
CA LEU A 292 -11.39 16.71 -2.93
C LEU A 292 -12.43 17.41 -3.81
N THR A 293 -12.01 18.52 -4.39
CA THR A 293 -12.66 19.12 -5.56
C THR A 293 -12.74 18.11 -6.71
N GLU A 294 -13.63 18.37 -7.66
CA GLU A 294 -13.74 17.53 -8.86
C GLU A 294 -12.42 17.44 -9.63
N SER A 295 -11.68 18.54 -9.70
CA SER A 295 -10.37 18.59 -10.37
C SER A 295 -9.31 17.75 -9.66
N GLU A 296 -9.21 17.85 -8.33
CA GLU A 296 -8.28 17.03 -7.54
C GLU A 296 -8.62 15.54 -7.66
N ARG A 297 -9.90 15.19 -7.65
CA ARG A 297 -10.35 13.81 -7.85
C ARG A 297 -9.96 13.29 -9.24
N ALA A 298 -10.15 14.09 -10.28
CA ALA A 298 -9.74 13.73 -11.63
C ALA A 298 -8.21 13.55 -11.72
N GLU A 299 -7.42 14.40 -11.06
CA GLU A 299 -5.97 14.23 -11.00
C GLU A 299 -5.58 12.94 -10.29
N ALA A 300 -6.15 12.65 -9.12
CA ALA A 300 -5.85 11.43 -8.37
C ALA A 300 -6.21 10.14 -9.13
N LEU A 301 -7.35 10.12 -9.82
CA LEU A 301 -7.74 9.00 -10.69
C LEU A 301 -6.78 8.87 -11.88
N SER A 302 -6.39 9.99 -12.49
CA SER A 302 -5.42 9.98 -13.58
C SER A 302 -4.05 9.46 -13.13
N ILE A 303 -3.60 9.81 -11.91
CA ILE A 303 -2.39 9.23 -11.30
C ILE A 303 -2.57 7.72 -11.12
N ALA A 304 -3.72 7.27 -10.59
CA ALA A 304 -4.01 5.84 -10.40
C ALA A 304 -3.94 5.04 -11.71
N ASP A 305 -4.53 5.57 -12.79
CA ASP A 305 -4.51 4.94 -14.11
C ASP A 305 -3.08 4.84 -14.67
N ARG A 306 -2.29 5.91 -14.54
CA ARG A 306 -0.89 5.92 -14.98
C ARG A 306 -0.04 4.96 -14.14
N PHE A 307 -0.30 4.87 -12.85
CA PHE A 307 0.39 3.99 -11.92
C PHE A 307 0.09 2.52 -12.25
N SER A 308 -1.19 2.16 -12.34
CA SER A 308 -1.66 0.82 -12.73
C SER A 308 -1.10 0.42 -14.09
N SER A 309 -1.16 1.33 -15.08
CA SER A 309 -0.59 1.11 -16.41
C SER A 309 0.92 0.87 -16.38
N ALA A 310 1.66 1.62 -15.56
CA ALA A 310 3.10 1.45 -15.41
C ALA A 310 3.45 0.10 -14.76
N LEU A 311 2.68 -0.32 -13.75
CA LEU A 311 2.84 -1.66 -13.15
C LEU A 311 2.56 -2.77 -14.17
N GLN A 312 1.46 -2.68 -14.92
CA GLN A 312 1.08 -3.66 -15.94
C GLN A 312 2.11 -3.78 -17.07
N ARG A 313 2.64 -2.65 -17.54
CA ARG A 313 3.69 -2.61 -18.58
C ARG A 313 5.09 -2.87 -18.03
N ARG A 314 5.25 -3.01 -16.71
CA ARG A 314 6.53 -3.09 -16.00
C ARG A 314 7.47 -1.91 -16.34
N ASP A 315 6.90 -0.72 -16.51
CA ASP A 315 7.62 0.49 -16.90
C ASP A 315 8.24 1.19 -15.69
N VAL A 316 9.43 0.74 -15.31
CA VAL A 316 10.18 1.30 -14.17
C VAL A 316 10.57 2.76 -14.35
N ASN A 317 10.61 3.29 -15.57
CA ASN A 317 11.03 4.67 -15.83
C ASN A 317 10.03 5.69 -15.28
N VAL A 318 8.76 5.29 -15.14
CA VAL A 318 7.71 6.15 -14.58
C VAL A 318 7.99 6.44 -13.11
N PHE A 319 8.58 5.50 -12.37
CA PHE A 319 8.83 5.61 -10.94
C PHE A 319 10.22 6.19 -10.62
N LEU A 320 11.09 6.33 -11.62
CA LEU A 320 12.48 6.71 -11.44
C LEU A 320 12.76 8.00 -12.17
N LYS A 321 13.36 8.97 -11.47
CA LYS A 321 13.79 10.21 -12.10
C LYS A 321 14.91 9.90 -13.11
N PRO A 322 14.83 10.41 -14.36
CA PRO A 322 15.96 10.40 -15.28
C PRO A 322 17.16 11.13 -14.67
N ASP A 323 18.35 10.60 -14.90
CA ASP A 323 19.61 11.19 -14.43
C ASP A 323 19.80 12.63 -14.94
#